data_AF-A0A0G0ANQ5-F1
#
_entry.id   AF-A0A0G0ANQ5-F1
#
_cell.length_a   1.000
_cell.length_b   1.000
_cell.length_c   1.000
_cell.angle_alpha   90.00
_cell.angle_beta   90.00
_cell.angle_gamma   90.00
#
_symmetry.space_group_name_H-M   'P 1'
#
loop_
_entity.id
_entity.type
_entity.pdbx_description
1 polymer ?
#
loop_
_entity_poly.entity_id
_entity_poly.type
_entity_poly.pdbx_seq_one_letter_code
_entity_poly.pdbx_strand_id
1 'polypeptide(L)'
;MKFQVISAISLLLSSATAAPPPALRTFDVMALRSASPIHFAQMSAAKSGLFLNFPLQNATCKGEDSGHATFYIANEELVLYSCEQEKQKVFVDRSGMGTS
;
A
#
# COMPACT_ATOMS: atom_id res chain seq x y z
N MET A 1 3.56 -34.64 65.32
CA MET A 1 2.56 -33.85 64.58
C MET A 1 3.30 -32.91 63.65
N LYS A 2 2.94 -32.91 62.37
CA LYS A 2 3.73 -32.36 61.25
C LYS A 2 2.82 -31.37 60.52
N PHE A 3 3.21 -30.10 60.43
CA PHE A 3 2.54 -29.12 59.59
C PHE A 3 3.58 -28.21 58.95
N GLN A 4 3.92 -28.51 57.69
CA GLN A 4 4.60 -27.58 56.79
C GLN A 4 3.55 -27.07 55.81
N VAL A 5 3.29 -25.77 55.86
CA VAL A 5 2.44 -25.07 54.88
C VAL A 5 3.40 -24.41 53.88
N ILE A 6 3.44 -24.93 52.66
CA ILE A 6 4.16 -24.31 51.54
C ILE A 6 3.09 -23.71 50.63
N SER A 7 2.95 -22.38 50.67
CA SER A 7 2.07 -21.64 49.77
C SER A 7 2.85 -21.31 48.50
N ALA A 8 2.49 -21.94 47.38
CA ALA A 8 3.08 -21.66 46.08
C ALA A 8 2.26 -20.57 45.37
N ILE A 9 2.86 -19.39 45.19
CA ILE A 9 2.31 -18.30 44.39
C ILE A 9 2.69 -18.57 42.92
N SER A 10 1.70 -18.94 42.10
CA SER A 10 1.88 -19.11 40.66
C SER A 10 1.73 -17.75 39.95
N LEU A 11 2.84 -17.19 39.45
CA LEU A 11 2.82 -16.06 38.51
C LEU A 11 2.39 -16.58 37.13
N LEU A 12 1.16 -16.24 36.71
CA LEU A 12 0.71 -16.43 35.34
C LEU A 12 1.32 -15.33 34.46
N LEU A 13 2.40 -15.65 33.73
CA LEU A 13 2.87 -14.82 32.63
C LEU A 13 1.87 -14.91 31.48
N SER A 14 1.09 -13.84 31.26
CA SER A 14 0.24 -13.72 30.08
C SER A 14 1.10 -13.27 28.89
N SER A 15 1.44 -14.22 28.03
CA SER A 15 2.12 -13.96 26.76
C SER A 15 1.10 -13.36 25.78
N ALA A 16 1.03 -12.04 25.69
CA ALA A 16 0.23 -11.38 24.66
C ALA A 16 0.91 -11.61 23.29
N THR A 17 0.37 -12.55 22.50
CA THR A 17 0.78 -12.73 21.11
C THR A 17 0.22 -11.56 20.30
N ALA A 18 1.09 -10.63 19.87
CA ALA A 18 0.68 -9.57 18.96
C ALA A 18 0.13 -10.18 17.66
N ALA A 19 -1.07 -9.76 17.26
CA ALA A 19 -1.65 -10.17 16.00
C ALA A 19 -0.75 -9.70 14.84
N PRO A 20 -0.61 -10.47 13.75
CA PRO A 20 0.12 -10.03 12.57
C PRO A 20 -0.43 -8.69 12.09
N PRO A 21 0.42 -7.73 11.68
CA PRO A 21 -0.06 -6.48 11.10
C PRO A 21 -0.93 -6.79 9.88
N PRO A 22 -2.00 -6.01 9.64
CA PRO A 22 -2.88 -6.22 8.50
C PRO A 22 -2.07 -6.21 7.20
N ALA A 23 -2.38 -7.17 6.32
CA ALA A 23 -1.75 -7.25 5.01
C ALA A 23 -1.99 -5.95 4.24
N LEU A 24 -0.93 -5.44 3.60
CA LEU A 24 -0.98 -4.20 2.83
C LEU A 24 -1.90 -4.41 1.63
N ARG A 25 -3.02 -3.67 1.58
CA ARG A 25 -3.98 -3.74 0.48
C ARG A 25 -3.54 -2.81 -0.64
N THR A 26 -3.14 -3.42 -1.75
CA THR A 26 -2.73 -2.71 -2.96
C THR A 26 -3.84 -2.71 -4.01
N PHE A 27 -3.79 -1.74 -4.92
CA PHE A 27 -4.71 -1.62 -6.06
C PHE A 27 -4.03 -0.86 -7.21
N ASP A 28 -4.60 -0.98 -8.40
CA ASP A 28 -4.16 -0.24 -9.59
C ASP A 28 -5.14 0.90 -9.91
N VAL A 29 -4.70 1.88 -10.68
CA VAL A 29 -5.49 3.06 -11.06
C VAL A 29 -5.74 3.06 -12.57
N MET A 30 -7.01 3.27 -12.95
CA MET A 30 -7.48 3.30 -14.33
C MET A 30 -8.22 4.61 -14.63
N ALA A 31 -7.96 5.19 -15.79
CA ALA A 31 -8.67 6.36 -16.27
C ALA A 31 -10.04 5.98 -16.89
N LEU A 32 -11.11 6.61 -16.41
CA LEU A 32 -12.46 6.47 -16.96
C LEU A 32 -12.87 7.76 -17.68
N ARG A 33 -12.54 7.84 -18.97
CA ARG A 33 -12.95 8.96 -19.84
C ARG A 33 -13.58 8.44 -21.13
N SER A 34 -14.90 8.43 -21.21
CA SER A 34 -15.63 7.91 -22.39
C SER A 34 -15.24 8.65 -23.68
N ALA A 35 -15.27 7.95 -24.81
CA ALA A 35 -14.96 8.48 -26.14
C ALA A 35 -13.57 9.16 -26.24
N SER A 36 -12.58 8.64 -25.51
CA SER A 36 -11.22 9.18 -25.43
C SER A 36 -10.18 8.10 -25.68
N PRO A 37 -9.01 8.43 -26.28
CA PRO A 37 -7.89 7.50 -26.38
C PRO A 37 -7.34 7.00 -25.03
N ILE A 38 -7.68 7.70 -23.94
CA ILE A 38 -7.31 7.31 -22.57
C ILE A 38 -8.43 6.55 -21.83
N HIS A 39 -9.51 6.14 -22.52
CA HIS A 39 -10.54 5.33 -21.90
C HIS A 39 -9.95 3.98 -21.49
N PHE A 40 -10.11 3.61 -20.22
CA PHE A 40 -9.46 2.45 -19.61
C PHE A 40 -7.92 2.46 -19.66
N ALA A 41 -7.31 3.63 -19.86
CA ALA A 41 -5.87 3.75 -19.77
C ALA A 41 -5.43 3.51 -18.33
N GLN A 42 -4.53 2.56 -18.18
CA GLN A 42 -3.93 2.24 -16.90
C GLN A 42 -2.83 3.24 -16.55
N MET A 43 -2.68 3.53 -15.27
CA MET A 43 -1.65 4.43 -14.77
C MET A 43 -0.33 3.69 -14.57
N SER A 44 0.75 4.28 -15.04
CA SER A 44 2.13 3.81 -14.85
C SER A 44 2.96 4.89 -14.16
N ALA A 45 4.01 4.48 -13.46
CA ALA A 45 4.94 5.38 -12.79
C ALA A 45 6.34 5.20 -13.39
N ALA A 46 6.91 6.27 -13.93
CA ALA A 46 8.25 6.27 -14.53
C ALA A 46 8.84 7.67 -14.40
N LYS A 47 10.17 7.84 -14.49
CA LYS A 47 10.82 9.17 -14.57
C LYS A 47 10.29 10.20 -13.54
N SER A 48 10.03 9.77 -12.30
CA SER A 48 9.47 10.59 -11.22
C SER A 48 8.08 11.20 -11.49
N GLY A 49 7.31 10.63 -12.42
CA GLY A 49 5.97 11.08 -12.81
C GLY A 49 4.98 9.94 -13.03
N LEU A 50 3.72 10.31 -13.18
CA LEU A 50 2.62 9.40 -13.49
C LEU A 50 2.17 9.60 -14.93
N PHE A 51 1.97 8.49 -15.64
CA PHE A 51 1.65 8.47 -17.06
C PHE A 51 0.45 7.57 -17.33
N LEU A 52 -0.34 7.91 -18.34
CA LEU A 52 -1.37 7.04 -18.89
C LEU A 52 -0.87 6.43 -20.21
N ASN A 53 -1.18 5.16 -20.46
CA ASN A 53 -0.73 4.44 -21.66
C ASN A 53 0.80 4.45 -21.86
N PHE A 54 1.57 4.38 -20.77
CA PHE A 54 3.02 4.29 -20.88
C PHE A 54 3.41 2.92 -21.46
N PRO A 55 4.18 2.85 -22.56
CA PRO A 55 4.35 1.61 -23.31
C PRO A 55 5.17 0.54 -22.56
N LEU A 56 6.07 0.95 -21.66
CA LEU A 56 6.94 0.04 -20.92
C LEU A 56 7.18 0.57 -19.51
N GLN A 57 6.45 0.06 -18.52
CA GLN A 57 6.71 0.41 -17.12
C GLN A 57 8.07 -0.14 -16.65
N ASN A 58 8.35 -1.43 -16.91
CA ASN A 58 9.59 -2.11 -16.54
C ASN A 58 9.97 -1.93 -15.05
N ALA A 59 8.99 -1.71 -14.19
CA ALA A 59 9.17 -1.45 -12.77
C ALA A 59 8.50 -2.59 -11.99
N THR A 60 9.31 -3.59 -11.63
CA THR A 60 8.89 -4.76 -10.86
C THR A 60 9.49 -4.75 -9.48
N CYS A 61 8.63 -4.92 -8.50
CA CYS A 61 8.99 -5.02 -7.10
C CYS A 61 9.12 -6.47 -6.65
N LYS A 62 8.07 -7.25 -6.91
CA LYS A 62 7.97 -8.66 -6.59
C LYS A 62 7.01 -9.31 -7.58
N GLY A 63 7.43 -10.40 -8.21
CA GLY A 63 6.65 -11.08 -9.23
C GLY A 63 6.92 -10.54 -10.64
N GLU A 64 5.98 -10.79 -11.53
CA GLU A 64 6.04 -10.43 -12.95
C GLU A 64 5.65 -8.96 -13.16
N ASP A 65 6.13 -8.34 -14.25
CA ASP A 65 5.76 -6.98 -14.60
C ASP A 65 4.27 -6.92 -14.97
N SER A 66 3.49 -6.19 -14.17
CA SER A 66 2.07 -5.96 -14.42
C SER A 66 1.82 -4.92 -15.53
N GLY A 67 2.87 -4.23 -15.99
CA GLY A 67 2.79 -3.15 -16.98
C GLY A 67 2.22 -1.84 -16.42
N HIS A 68 1.74 -1.83 -15.17
CA HIS A 68 1.02 -0.73 -14.55
C HIS A 68 1.42 -0.51 -13.09
N ALA A 69 1.25 0.71 -12.60
CA ALA A 69 1.70 1.10 -11.28
C ALA A 69 0.70 0.64 -10.23
N THR A 70 1.25 0.07 -9.17
CA THR A 70 0.47 -0.39 -8.03
C THR A 70 0.57 0.64 -6.91
N PHE A 71 -0.55 0.87 -6.25
CA PHE A 71 -0.71 1.86 -5.19
C PHE A 71 -1.32 1.25 -3.95
N TYR A 72 -1.21 1.99 -2.86
CA TYR A 72 -1.94 1.71 -1.63
C TYR A 72 -2.29 3.02 -0.92
N ILE A 73 -3.27 2.97 -0.03
CA ILE A 73 -3.62 4.11 0.82
C ILE A 73 -2.90 3.95 2.17
N ALA A 74 -2.19 4.98 2.60
CA ALA A 74 -1.64 5.09 3.94
C ALA A 74 -1.86 6.51 4.46
N ASN A 75 -2.45 6.64 5.65
CA ASN A 75 -2.75 7.94 6.28
C ASN A 75 -3.47 8.91 5.33
N GLU A 76 -4.50 8.43 4.62
CA GLU A 76 -5.30 9.22 3.65
C GLU A 76 -4.54 9.71 2.41
N GLU A 77 -3.29 9.28 2.23
CA GLU A 77 -2.46 9.60 1.06
C GLU A 77 -2.43 8.41 0.09
N LEU A 78 -2.41 8.73 -1.22
CA LEU A 78 -2.13 7.74 -2.25
C LEU A 78 -0.61 7.57 -2.36
N VAL A 79 -0.12 6.36 -2.11
CA VAL A 79 1.31 6.07 -2.08
C VAL A 79 1.66 5.06 -3.17
N LEU A 80 2.70 5.35 -3.95
CA LEU A 80 3.25 4.42 -4.92
C LEU A 80 3.87 3.23 -4.19
N TYR A 81 3.49 2.02 -4.61
CA TYR A 81 4.12 0.81 -4.13
C TYR A 81 5.55 0.71 -4.68
N SER A 82 6.52 0.75 -3.78
CA SER A 82 7.96 0.66 -4.08
C SER A 82 8.63 -0.28 -3.09
N CYS A 83 9.70 -0.92 -3.56
CA CYS A 83 10.56 -1.83 -2.79
C CYS A 83 11.71 -1.08 -2.15
N GLU A 84 11.98 0.13 -2.64
CA GLU A 84 12.94 1.03 -2.05
C GLU A 84 12.32 1.82 -0.90
N GLN A 85 13.19 2.44 -0.09
CA GLN A 85 12.78 3.19 1.09
C GLN A 85 12.04 4.49 0.70
N GLU A 86 12.37 5.07 -0.45
CA GLU A 86 11.73 6.29 -0.94
C GLU A 86 10.41 5.97 -1.65
N LYS A 87 9.33 6.58 -1.15
CA LYS A 87 7.98 6.37 -1.65
C LYS A 87 7.42 7.67 -2.18
N GLN A 88 7.06 7.69 -3.45
CA GLN A 88 6.36 8.82 -4.04
C GLN A 88 4.94 8.88 -3.48
N LYS A 89 4.59 10.04 -2.91
CA LYS A 89 3.25 10.36 -2.45
C LYS A 89 2.54 11.21 -3.49
N VAL A 90 1.29 10.89 -3.76
CA VAL A 90 0.45 11.60 -4.71
C VAL A 90 -0.59 12.37 -3.92
N PHE A 91 -0.53 13.69 -4.01
CA PHE A 91 -1.53 14.58 -3.42
C PHE A 91 -2.56 14.94 -4.48
N VAL A 92 -3.83 14.68 -4.18
CA VAL A 92 -4.94 15.13 -5.02
C VAL A 92 -5.47 16.45 -4.46
N ASP A 93 -5.45 17.48 -5.30
CA ASP A 93 -6.07 18.75 -4.94
C ASP A 93 -7.60 18.63 -5.01
N ARG A 94 -8.27 18.89 -3.89
CA ARG A 94 -9.73 18.86 -3.76
C ARG A 94 -10.39 20.18 -4.16
N SER A 95 -9.62 21.18 -4.56
CA SER A 95 -10.09 22.54 -4.83
C SER A 95 -11.03 22.67 -6.05
N GLY A 96 -11.25 21.59 -6.82
CA GLY A 96 -12.07 21.63 -8.03
C GLY A 96 -11.39 22.34 -9.21
N MET A 97 -10.15 22.80 -9.06
CA MET A 97 -9.39 23.51 -10.10
C MET A 97 -8.64 22.57 -11.07
N GLY A 98 -9.04 21.30 -11.16
CA GLY A 98 -8.44 20.27 -12.01
C GLY A 98 -8.90 20.26 -13.48
N THR A 99 -9.54 21.33 -13.95
CA THR A 99 -9.86 21.54 -15.36
C THR A 99 -9.08 22.73 -15.86
N SER A 100 -7.95 22.46 -16.51
CA SER A 100 -7.42 23.35 -17.57
C SER A 100 -7.90 22.84 -18.92
#